data_AF-A0A7C7HEX2-F1
#
_entry.id   AF-A0A7C7HEX2-F1
#
_cell.length_a   1.000
_cell.length_b   1.000
_cell.length_c   1.000
_cell.angle_alpha   90.00
_cell.angle_beta   90.00
_cell.angle_gamma   90.00
#
_symmetry.space_group_name_H-M   'P 1'
#
loop_
_entity.id
_entity.type
_entity.pdbx_description
1 polymer ?
#
loop_
_entity_poly.entity_id
_entity_poly.type
_entity_poly.pdbx_seq_one_letter_code
_entity_poly.pdbx_strand_id
1 'polypeptide(L)'
;MGPTATIPYSHYWTFNHEENHDNFAGADHLDFNYQLKGMEAQPVSGPDSSYDLDDIVNRRTAHDLRMKEAITELQWPLVEPFEVAPLRAGSVVLYSHNMFHRGNHRRDDWRTWQDNPRFMWRFWLYRTTDPNQSTNDDLLPAEIDWNKLGEDPLTNIDLAPAGEDLTSVWRYHYHWTRTGKAPSQPAKQLVLSTDQREREAEKLARQLGLKHDSAEPARIGAAYRLAAIGDSKLAVKILGQALYDERENVRRAATYGLIAVG
;
A
#
# COMPACT_ATOMS: atom_id res chain seq x y z
N MET A 1 -10.74 8.85 15.72
CA MET A 1 -9.37 9.24 15.32
C MET A 1 -8.90 8.48 14.08
N GLY A 2 -9.05 9.12 12.90
CA GLY A 2 -8.28 8.97 11.65
C GLY A 2 -7.82 7.60 11.12
N PRO A 3 -7.34 7.52 9.88
CA PRO A 3 -6.37 6.49 9.54
C PRO A 3 -5.21 6.61 10.54
N THR A 4 -5.02 5.59 11.36
CA THR A 4 -3.88 5.37 12.25
C THR A 4 -2.64 5.35 11.36
N ALA A 5 -1.92 6.48 11.34
CA ALA A 5 -0.72 6.76 10.55
C ALA A 5 -0.73 6.18 9.13
N THR A 6 -1.02 7.01 8.13
CA THR A 6 -0.61 6.70 6.75
C THR A 6 0.92 6.64 6.74
N ILE A 7 1.50 5.43 6.82
CA ILE A 7 2.93 5.26 6.60
C ILE A 7 3.18 5.64 5.15
N PRO A 8 4.21 6.46 4.86
CA PRO A 8 4.55 6.81 3.48
C PRO A 8 4.56 5.57 2.59
N TYR A 9 3.96 5.69 1.39
CA TYR A 9 3.88 4.63 0.37
C TYR A 9 3.00 3.41 0.69
N SER A 10 2.12 3.52 1.69
CA SER A 10 1.06 2.52 1.91
C SER A 10 -0.06 2.63 0.89
N HIS A 11 -0.52 1.51 0.35
CA HIS A 11 -1.67 1.43 -0.56
C HIS A 11 -2.77 0.60 0.05
N TYR A 12 -3.99 1.11 -0.04
CA TYR A 12 -5.16 0.41 0.45
C TYR A 12 -6.10 0.23 -0.73
N TRP A 13 -6.46 -1.01 -1.01
CA TRP A 13 -7.42 -1.38 -2.02
C TRP A 13 -8.52 -2.18 -1.36
N THR A 14 -9.65 -1.51 -1.12
CA THR A 14 -10.80 -2.19 -0.53
C THR A 14 -11.76 -2.60 -1.62
N PHE A 15 -12.22 -3.83 -1.53
CA PHE A 15 -13.56 -4.16 -1.97
C PHE A 15 -14.30 -4.55 -0.70
N ASN A 16 -14.76 -3.54 0.05
CA ASN A 16 -15.43 -3.82 1.30
C ASN A 16 -16.86 -4.29 1.01
N HIS A 17 -17.17 -5.54 1.33
CA HIS A 17 -18.55 -6.03 1.34
C HIS A 17 -19.32 -5.53 2.59
N GLU A 18 -18.74 -4.62 3.37
CA GLU A 18 -19.40 -3.94 4.49
C GLU A 18 -20.26 -2.79 3.98
N GLU A 19 -21.56 -3.03 3.91
CA GLU A 19 -22.54 -1.96 3.91
C GLU A 19 -22.25 -1.03 5.12
N ASN A 20 -21.96 0.24 4.82
CA ASN A 20 -21.83 1.38 5.75
C ASN A 20 -20.55 1.47 6.60
N HIS A 21 -19.67 2.40 6.20
CA HIS A 21 -18.44 2.81 6.88
C HIS A 21 -18.66 3.86 8.00
N ASP A 22 -19.78 3.83 8.72
CA ASP A 22 -20.08 4.84 9.74
C ASP A 22 -19.52 4.53 11.13
N ASN A 23 -18.77 3.44 11.34
CA ASN A 23 -18.24 3.14 12.67
C ASN A 23 -16.77 2.72 12.72
N PHE A 24 -16.13 3.35 13.69
CA PHE A 24 -14.73 3.41 14.05
C PHE A 24 -14.23 2.06 14.62
N ALA A 25 -13.11 1.54 14.12
CA ALA A 25 -12.42 0.38 14.70
C ALA A 25 -10.99 0.76 15.11
N GLY A 26 -10.70 0.60 16.40
CA GLY A 26 -9.45 0.95 17.07
C GLY A 26 -8.24 0.10 16.70
N ALA A 27 -7.09 0.50 17.25
CA ALA A 27 -5.74 0.09 16.87
C ALA A 27 -5.44 -1.41 17.03
N ASP A 28 -4.65 -1.90 16.07
CA ASP A 28 -4.01 -3.21 16.00
C ASP A 28 -2.98 -3.40 17.12
N HIS A 29 -3.21 -4.32 18.05
CA HIS A 29 -2.17 -4.85 18.95
C HIS A 29 -2.17 -6.37 18.84
N LEU A 30 -1.23 -6.93 18.07
CA LEU A 30 -1.19 -8.35 17.75
C LEU A 30 -0.61 -9.25 18.87
N ASP A 31 0.07 -8.71 19.89
CA ASP A 31 0.52 -9.54 21.01
C ASP A 31 0.65 -8.75 22.32
N PHE A 32 -0.44 -8.65 23.09
CA PHE A 32 -0.41 -8.08 24.44
C PHE A 32 0.52 -8.86 25.38
N ASN A 33 0.68 -10.17 25.20
CA ASN A 33 1.55 -10.97 26.05
C ASN A 33 3.03 -10.70 25.78
N TYR A 34 3.39 -10.20 24.60
CA TYR A 34 4.74 -9.73 24.29
C TYR A 34 5.15 -8.58 25.23
N GLN A 35 4.25 -7.60 25.39
CA GLN A 35 4.44 -6.44 26.27
C GLN A 35 4.29 -6.79 27.76
N LEU A 36 3.30 -7.61 28.12
CA LEU A 36 3.08 -8.00 29.52
C LEU A 36 4.24 -8.82 30.09
N LYS A 37 4.96 -9.55 29.24
CA LYS A 37 6.14 -10.33 29.63
C LYS A 37 7.45 -9.51 29.58
N GLY A 38 7.39 -8.24 29.17
CA GLY A 38 8.55 -7.35 29.07
C GLY A 38 9.57 -7.77 28.02
N MET A 39 9.17 -8.58 27.03
CA MET A 39 10.10 -9.09 26.01
C MET A 39 10.57 -7.98 25.06
N GLU A 40 9.78 -6.92 24.89
CA GLU A 40 10.14 -5.74 24.09
C GLU A 40 11.34 -4.98 24.66
N ALA A 41 11.60 -5.11 25.96
CA ALA A 41 12.69 -4.45 26.66
C ALA A 41 13.99 -5.27 26.64
N GLN A 42 13.96 -6.51 26.13
CA GLN A 42 15.14 -7.38 26.09
C GLN A 42 15.84 -7.28 24.72
N PRO A 43 17.12 -6.86 24.67
CA PRO A 43 17.87 -6.86 23.43
C PRO A 43 18.04 -8.28 22.90
N VAL A 44 17.53 -8.55 21.69
CA VAL A 44 17.66 -9.88 21.06
C VAL A 44 19.08 -10.12 20.55
N SER A 45 19.75 -9.07 20.06
CA SER A 45 21.14 -9.14 19.57
C SER A 45 21.94 -7.89 19.94
N GLY A 46 23.27 -7.96 19.74
CA GLY A 46 24.20 -6.87 20.06
C GLY A 46 24.91 -7.05 21.41
N PRO A 47 25.78 -6.10 21.80
CA PRO A 47 26.64 -6.21 22.99
C PRO A 47 25.88 -6.38 24.31
N ASP A 48 24.65 -5.89 24.35
CA ASP A 48 23.78 -5.90 25.55
C ASP A 48 22.77 -7.07 25.55
N SER A 49 22.83 -7.96 24.56
CA SER A 49 21.97 -9.15 24.51
C SER A 49 22.45 -10.19 25.51
N SER A 50 21.50 -10.78 26.24
CA SER A 50 21.75 -11.91 27.15
C SER A 50 21.71 -13.27 26.45
N TYR A 51 21.40 -13.31 25.16
CA TYR A 51 21.31 -14.55 24.37
C TYR A 51 22.69 -14.98 23.87
N ASP A 52 22.92 -16.30 23.79
CA ASP A 52 24.13 -16.84 23.18
C ASP A 52 24.14 -16.55 21.66
N LEU A 53 25.34 -16.35 21.11
CA LEU A 53 25.55 -16.12 19.69
C LEU A 53 24.97 -17.25 18.85
N ASP A 54 25.07 -18.51 19.30
CA ASP A 54 24.51 -19.66 18.60
C ASP A 54 22.98 -19.56 18.49
N ASP A 55 22.29 -19.13 19.56
CA ASP A 55 20.84 -18.95 19.52
C ASP A 55 20.42 -17.75 18.68
N ILE A 56 21.21 -16.67 18.67
CA ILE A 56 20.96 -15.51 17.80
C ILE A 56 21.13 -15.90 16.33
N VAL A 57 22.23 -16.56 15.97
CA VAL A 57 22.54 -16.96 14.58
C VAL A 57 21.50 -17.96 14.07
N ASN A 58 21.06 -18.89 14.91
CA ASN A 58 20.09 -19.92 14.54
C ASN A 58 18.62 -19.52 14.82
N ARG A 59 18.35 -18.27 15.22
CA ARG A 59 17.01 -17.75 15.51
C ARG A 59 16.21 -18.61 16.50
N ARG A 60 16.87 -19.01 17.58
CA ARG A 60 16.28 -19.83 18.66
C ARG A 60 16.11 -19.04 19.96
N THR A 61 16.18 -17.71 19.90
CA THR A 61 15.90 -16.88 21.07
C THR A 61 14.44 -17.05 21.48
N ALA A 62 14.12 -16.74 22.75
CA ALA A 62 12.73 -16.81 23.21
C ALA A 62 11.81 -15.87 22.40
N HIS A 63 12.36 -14.76 21.92
CA HIS A 63 11.69 -13.85 20.98
C HIS A 63 11.34 -14.56 19.66
N ASP A 64 12.31 -15.20 19.02
CA ASP A 64 12.12 -15.85 17.71
C ASP A 64 11.12 -17.00 17.78
N LEU A 65 11.24 -17.85 18.80
CA LEU A 65 10.33 -18.96 19.04
C LEU A 65 8.90 -18.46 19.26
N ARG A 66 8.72 -17.45 20.12
CA ARG A 66 7.40 -16.87 20.40
C ARG A 66 6.77 -16.27 19.15
N MET A 67 7.51 -15.48 18.39
CA MET A 67 7.00 -14.84 17.17
C MET A 67 6.61 -15.88 16.11
N LYS A 68 7.40 -16.96 15.99
CA LYS A 68 7.09 -18.09 15.11
C LYS A 68 5.83 -18.82 15.56
N GLU A 69 5.75 -19.23 16.81
CA GLU A 69 4.62 -19.96 17.40
C GLU A 69 3.32 -19.14 17.33
N ALA A 70 3.39 -17.84 17.64
CA ALA A 70 2.24 -16.93 17.57
C ALA A 70 1.57 -16.89 16.18
N ILE A 71 2.29 -17.27 15.13
CA ILE A 71 1.79 -17.32 13.75
C ILE A 71 1.45 -18.77 13.37
N THR A 72 2.37 -19.72 13.59
CA THR A 72 2.20 -21.10 13.15
C THR A 72 1.10 -21.86 13.89
N GLU A 73 0.81 -21.47 15.14
CA GLU A 73 -0.23 -22.13 15.95
C GLU A 73 -1.65 -21.61 15.67
N LEU A 74 -1.81 -20.57 14.85
CA LEU A 74 -3.13 -20.00 14.59
C LEU A 74 -4.06 -20.90 13.76
N GLN A 75 -3.54 -21.99 13.18
CA GLN A 75 -4.30 -22.99 12.40
C GLN A 75 -5.23 -22.38 11.34
N TRP A 76 -4.73 -21.40 10.57
CA TRP A 76 -5.58 -20.75 9.58
C TRP A 76 -5.93 -21.71 8.44
N PRO A 77 -7.23 -21.94 8.18
CA PRO A 77 -7.67 -23.03 7.31
C PRO A 77 -7.40 -22.80 5.81
N LEU A 78 -7.01 -21.58 5.42
CA LEU A 78 -6.91 -21.17 4.01
C LEU A 78 -5.52 -20.63 3.62
N VAL A 79 -4.57 -20.58 4.55
CA VAL A 79 -3.20 -20.11 4.25
C VAL A 79 -2.16 -20.92 5.02
N GLU A 80 -0.99 -21.11 4.40
CA GLU A 80 0.16 -21.70 5.05
C GLU A 80 1.08 -20.58 5.59
N PRO A 81 1.38 -20.55 6.90
CA PRO A 81 2.32 -19.58 7.44
C PRO A 81 3.75 -19.96 7.03
N PHE A 82 4.50 -18.99 6.54
CA PHE A 82 5.91 -19.18 6.19
C PHE A 82 6.76 -17.98 6.62
N GLU A 83 8.02 -18.24 6.94
CA GLU A 83 8.99 -17.22 7.30
C GLU A 83 9.63 -16.63 6.04
N VAL A 84 9.57 -15.31 5.88
CA VAL A 84 10.10 -14.60 4.70
C VAL A 84 11.54 -14.08 4.92
N ALA A 85 12.07 -14.18 6.14
CA ALA A 85 13.37 -13.63 6.52
C ALA A 85 14.54 -14.63 6.33
N PRO A 86 15.77 -14.17 6.04
CA PRO A 86 16.17 -12.78 5.91
C PRO A 86 15.82 -12.25 4.52
N LEU A 87 15.18 -11.08 4.49
CA LEU A 87 15.01 -10.34 3.24
C LEU A 87 16.35 -9.73 2.85
N ARG A 88 16.66 -9.75 1.55
CA ARG A 88 17.85 -9.07 1.04
C ARG A 88 17.66 -7.55 1.18
N ALA A 89 18.75 -6.82 1.40
CA ALA A 89 18.72 -5.37 1.27
C ALA A 89 18.22 -4.99 -0.14
N GLY A 90 17.29 -4.04 -0.21
CA GLY A 90 16.62 -3.63 -1.44
C GLY A 90 15.37 -4.45 -1.81
N SER A 91 14.97 -5.42 -0.99
CA SER A 91 13.69 -6.10 -1.16
C SER A 91 12.51 -5.14 -0.97
N VAL A 92 11.48 -5.31 -1.81
CA VAL A 92 10.15 -4.72 -1.59
C VAL A 92 9.25 -5.79 -1.03
N VAL A 93 8.66 -5.52 0.13
CA VAL A 93 7.62 -6.37 0.70
C VAL A 93 6.28 -5.79 0.30
N LEU A 94 5.46 -6.58 -0.41
CA LEU A 94 4.04 -6.32 -0.59
C LEU A 94 3.30 -7.22 0.40
N TYR A 95 2.66 -6.62 1.40
CA TYR A 95 1.93 -7.40 2.39
C TYR A 95 0.64 -6.74 2.86
N SER A 96 -0.33 -7.59 3.22
CA SER A 96 -1.60 -7.18 3.82
C SER A 96 -1.55 -7.31 5.33
N HIS A 97 -1.79 -6.21 6.04
CA HIS A 97 -2.03 -6.28 7.49
C HIS A 97 -3.35 -6.99 7.81
N ASN A 98 -4.26 -7.11 6.86
CA ASN A 98 -5.52 -7.83 7.07
C ASN A 98 -5.37 -9.34 6.92
N MET A 99 -4.15 -9.87 6.94
CA MET A 99 -3.99 -11.28 7.32
C MET A 99 -4.68 -11.53 8.67
N PHE A 100 -4.75 -10.55 9.58
CA PHE A 100 -5.61 -10.60 10.76
C PHE A 100 -6.86 -9.71 10.53
N HIS A 101 -8.03 -10.33 10.40
CA HIS A 101 -9.27 -9.61 10.14
C HIS A 101 -9.61 -8.66 11.32
N ARG A 102 -10.02 -7.42 11.00
CA ARG A 102 -10.67 -6.52 11.97
C ARG A 102 -11.84 -7.27 12.60
N GLY A 103 -11.85 -7.41 13.92
CA GLY A 103 -12.89 -8.12 14.68
C GLY A 103 -14.26 -7.42 14.66
N ASN A 104 -14.81 -7.16 13.48
CA ASN A 104 -16.16 -6.63 13.31
C ASN A 104 -17.14 -7.79 13.08
N HIS A 105 -18.28 -7.75 13.76
CA HIS A 105 -19.27 -8.83 13.78
C HIS A 105 -19.85 -9.08 12.38
N ARG A 106 -19.65 -10.28 11.82
CA ARG A 106 -20.36 -10.75 10.60
C ARG A 106 -21.87 -10.73 10.85
N ARG A 107 -22.67 -10.25 9.88
CA ARG A 107 -24.15 -10.29 9.95
C ARG A 107 -24.77 -11.34 9.04
N ASP A 108 -23.96 -11.99 8.21
CA ASP A 108 -24.36 -13.04 7.29
C ASP A 108 -24.46 -14.42 7.98
N ASP A 109 -25.27 -15.31 7.40
CA ASP A 109 -25.51 -16.65 7.92
C ASP A 109 -24.21 -17.47 7.88
N TRP A 110 -23.84 -18.04 9.02
CA TRP A 110 -22.65 -18.89 9.18
C TRP A 110 -22.67 -20.13 8.27
N ARG A 111 -23.81 -20.49 7.68
CA ARG A 111 -23.94 -21.63 6.75
C ARG A 111 -23.52 -21.31 5.31
N THR A 112 -23.54 -20.04 4.90
CA THR A 112 -23.23 -19.61 3.51
C THR A 112 -21.95 -18.79 3.43
N TRP A 113 -21.25 -18.69 4.56
CA TRP A 113 -20.12 -17.81 4.76
C TRP A 113 -18.86 -18.19 3.94
N GLN A 114 -18.80 -19.44 3.46
CA GLN A 114 -17.76 -19.98 2.58
C GLN A 114 -17.91 -19.45 1.15
N ASP A 115 -19.15 -19.15 0.75
CA ASP A 115 -19.47 -18.63 -0.58
C ASP A 115 -19.26 -17.10 -0.68
N ASN A 116 -19.11 -16.43 0.47
CA ASN A 116 -18.90 -14.98 0.57
C ASN A 116 -17.69 -14.65 1.46
N PRO A 117 -16.47 -15.04 1.08
CA PRO A 117 -15.31 -14.77 1.91
C PRO A 117 -15.05 -13.26 1.98
N ARG A 118 -14.89 -12.74 3.20
CA ARG A 118 -14.55 -11.33 3.44
C ARG A 118 -13.04 -11.18 3.33
N PHE A 119 -12.59 -10.56 2.24
CA PHE A 119 -11.19 -10.20 2.07
C PHE A 119 -11.06 -8.70 2.02
N MET A 120 -10.24 -8.15 2.92
CA MET A 120 -9.77 -6.79 2.82
C MET A 120 -8.30 -6.85 2.41
N TRP A 121 -7.94 -6.27 1.27
CA TRP A 121 -6.55 -6.27 0.82
C TRP A 121 -5.90 -4.94 1.20
N ARG A 122 -5.03 -4.95 2.21
CA ARG A 122 -4.11 -3.82 2.44
C ARG A 122 -2.82 -4.18 1.73
N PHE A 123 -2.15 -3.25 1.09
CA PHE A 123 -0.84 -3.50 0.51
C PHE A 123 0.10 -2.42 0.98
N TRP A 124 0.98 -2.79 1.90
CA TRP A 124 2.08 -1.89 2.23
C TRP A 124 3.22 -2.21 1.29
N LEU A 125 3.77 -1.16 0.68
CA LEU A 125 5.01 -1.24 -0.06
C LEU A 125 6.08 -0.64 0.83
N TYR A 126 6.92 -1.50 1.38
CA TYR A 126 8.07 -1.09 2.18
C TYR A 126 9.37 -1.51 1.50
N ARG A 127 10.37 -0.64 1.53
CA ARG A 127 11.72 -0.93 1.06
C ARG A 127 12.65 -1.09 2.24
N THR A 128 13.42 -2.17 2.25
CA THR A 128 14.37 -2.45 3.33
C THR A 128 15.60 -1.54 3.29
N THR A 129 15.89 -0.93 2.15
CA THR A 129 16.94 0.10 1.96
C THR A 129 16.55 1.05 0.83
N ASP A 130 17.01 2.30 0.88
CA ASP A 130 16.89 3.20 -0.26
C ASP A 130 17.84 2.78 -1.40
N PRO A 131 17.44 2.96 -2.67
CA PRO A 131 18.32 2.78 -3.82
C PRO A 131 19.50 3.75 -3.72
N ASN A 132 20.70 3.28 -4.10
CA ASN A 132 21.89 4.12 -4.15
C ASN A 132 21.61 5.36 -5.00
N GLN A 133 21.86 6.56 -4.49
CA GLN A 133 21.62 7.83 -5.21
C GLN A 133 22.35 7.95 -6.56
N SER A 134 23.28 7.03 -6.85
CA SER A 134 24.01 6.92 -8.11
C SER A 134 23.27 6.20 -9.23
N THR A 135 22.05 5.69 -9.00
CA THR A 135 21.16 5.37 -10.13
C THR A 135 20.78 6.68 -10.80
N ASN A 136 21.61 7.11 -11.76
CA ASN A 136 21.23 8.12 -12.73
C ASN A 136 19.88 7.69 -13.33
N ASP A 137 18.94 8.62 -13.45
CA ASP A 137 17.67 8.37 -14.15
C ASP A 137 17.92 7.82 -15.58
N ASP A 138 19.09 8.11 -16.16
CA ASP A 138 19.59 7.61 -17.44
C ASP A 138 19.84 6.08 -17.50
N LEU A 139 19.92 5.39 -16.36
CA LEU A 139 20.06 3.92 -16.29
C LEU A 139 18.71 3.20 -16.15
N LEU A 140 17.60 3.94 -16.02
CA LEU A 140 16.28 3.32 -16.08
C LEU A 140 16.01 2.86 -17.53
N PRO A 141 15.34 1.72 -17.73
CA PRO A 141 14.87 1.32 -19.05
C PRO A 141 14.07 2.46 -19.69
N ALA A 142 14.12 2.55 -21.03
CA ALA A 142 13.25 3.41 -21.81
C ALA A 142 11.80 3.34 -21.29
N GLU A 143 11.08 4.47 -21.34
CA GLU A 143 9.73 4.60 -20.78
C GLU A 143 8.86 3.39 -21.16
N ILE A 144 8.41 2.66 -20.14
CA ILE A 144 7.63 1.43 -20.32
C ILE A 144 6.31 1.78 -20.98
N ASP A 145 6.03 1.13 -22.11
CA ASP A 145 4.70 1.16 -22.72
C ASP A 145 3.77 0.22 -21.94
N TRP A 146 3.15 0.74 -20.88
CA TRP A 146 2.28 0.00 -19.96
C TRP A 146 1.10 -0.70 -20.67
N ASN A 147 0.73 -0.24 -21.87
CA ASN A 147 -0.35 -0.82 -22.66
C ASN A 147 0.11 -1.97 -23.57
N LYS A 148 1.41 -2.31 -23.56
CA LYS A 148 2.00 -3.40 -24.35
C LYS A 148 2.70 -4.44 -23.49
N LEU A 149 2.30 -4.55 -22.22
CA LEU A 149 2.83 -5.57 -21.31
C LEU A 149 2.39 -6.99 -21.71
N GLY A 150 1.24 -7.13 -22.39
CA GLY A 150 0.67 -8.42 -22.74
C GLY A 150 0.06 -9.13 -21.53
N GLU A 151 0.04 -10.46 -21.57
CA GLU A 151 -0.46 -11.29 -20.47
C GLU A 151 0.55 -11.38 -19.33
N ASP A 152 0.07 -11.13 -18.11
CA ASP A 152 0.86 -11.37 -16.90
C ASP A 152 1.06 -12.89 -16.71
N PRO A 153 2.31 -13.38 -16.63
CA PRO A 153 2.60 -14.81 -16.59
C PRO A 153 2.21 -15.48 -15.27
N LEU A 154 1.95 -14.72 -14.20
CA LEU A 154 1.54 -15.26 -12.91
C LEU A 154 0.02 -15.42 -12.83
N THR A 155 -0.73 -14.43 -13.30
CA THR A 155 -2.20 -14.40 -13.19
C THR A 155 -2.92 -14.76 -14.47
N ASN A 156 -2.22 -14.84 -15.60
CA ASN A 156 -2.77 -14.98 -16.96
C ASN A 156 -3.79 -13.87 -17.30
N ILE A 157 -3.59 -12.66 -16.76
CA ILE A 157 -4.47 -11.51 -17.03
C ILE A 157 -3.82 -10.68 -18.13
N ASP A 158 -4.57 -10.38 -19.19
CA ASP A 158 -4.14 -9.41 -20.20
C ASP A 158 -4.12 -8.00 -19.60
N LEU A 159 -2.93 -7.40 -19.57
CA LEU A 159 -2.71 -6.06 -19.03
C LEU A 159 -2.86 -4.96 -20.10
N ALA A 160 -2.94 -5.31 -21.39
CA ALA A 160 -3.10 -4.33 -22.47
C ALA A 160 -4.35 -3.43 -22.35
N PRO A 161 -5.50 -3.88 -21.81
CA PRO A 161 -6.67 -3.05 -21.61
C PRO A 161 -6.57 -2.05 -20.44
N ALA A 162 -5.45 -2.00 -19.71
CA ALA A 162 -5.28 -1.14 -18.56
C ALA A 162 -5.47 0.34 -18.93
N GLY A 163 -6.41 1.01 -18.25
CA GLY A 163 -6.67 2.42 -18.44
C GLY A 163 -5.57 3.34 -17.91
N GLU A 164 -5.65 4.63 -18.26
CA GLU A 164 -4.70 5.65 -17.82
C GLU A 164 -4.62 5.77 -16.28
N ASP A 165 -5.76 5.58 -15.59
CA ASP A 165 -5.84 5.58 -14.14
C ASP A 165 -4.95 4.50 -13.50
N LEU A 166 -5.00 3.28 -14.04
CA LEU A 166 -4.24 2.14 -13.52
C LEU A 166 -2.76 2.24 -13.89
N THR A 167 -2.47 2.58 -15.14
CA THR A 167 -1.08 2.73 -15.63
C THR A 167 -0.35 3.87 -14.94
N SER A 168 -1.04 4.94 -14.52
CA SER A 168 -0.45 6.02 -13.72
C SER A 168 0.02 5.55 -12.34
N VAL A 169 -0.76 4.68 -11.70
CA VAL A 169 -0.39 4.04 -10.42
C VAL A 169 0.81 3.14 -10.63
N TRP A 170 0.80 2.28 -11.67
CA TRP A 170 1.90 1.37 -11.98
C TRP A 170 3.21 2.12 -12.25
N ARG A 171 3.14 3.16 -13.08
CA ARG A 171 4.29 4.02 -13.41
C ARG A 171 4.92 4.62 -12.16
N TYR A 172 4.11 5.15 -11.26
CA TYR A 172 4.61 5.70 -10.00
C TYR A 172 5.32 4.64 -9.16
N HIS A 173 4.67 3.53 -8.88
CA HIS A 173 5.23 2.50 -8.00
C HIS A 173 6.45 1.82 -8.58
N TYR A 174 6.46 1.56 -9.88
CA TYR A 174 7.60 0.99 -10.56
C TYR A 174 8.83 1.90 -10.46
N HIS A 175 8.64 3.20 -10.73
CA HIS A 175 9.72 4.18 -10.63
C HIS A 175 10.20 4.33 -9.19
N TRP A 176 9.28 4.58 -8.26
CA TRP A 176 9.60 4.75 -6.85
C TRP A 176 10.33 3.54 -6.28
N THR A 177 9.90 2.32 -6.61
CA THR A 177 10.56 1.10 -6.16
C THR A 177 12.05 1.07 -6.54
N ARG A 178 12.38 1.56 -7.73
CA ARG A 178 13.75 1.52 -8.29
C ARG A 178 14.61 2.71 -7.90
N THR A 179 14.03 3.88 -7.70
CA THR A 179 14.78 5.14 -7.50
C THR A 179 14.56 5.79 -6.14
N GLY A 180 13.44 5.50 -5.47
CA GLY A 180 12.98 6.21 -4.27
C GLY A 180 12.40 7.58 -4.52
N LYS A 181 12.26 7.97 -5.79
CA LYS A 181 11.73 9.25 -6.19
C LYS A 181 10.42 9.07 -6.94
N ALA A 182 9.59 10.10 -6.91
CA ALA A 182 8.46 10.20 -7.84
C ALA A 182 8.99 10.19 -9.29
N PRO A 183 8.28 9.57 -10.23
CA PRO A 183 8.65 9.63 -11.64
C PRO A 183 8.55 11.07 -12.14
N SER A 184 9.43 11.42 -13.08
CA SER A 184 9.32 12.63 -13.90
C SER A 184 7.95 12.69 -14.60
N GLN A 185 7.54 13.84 -15.10
CA GLN A 185 6.26 13.96 -15.81
C GLN A 185 6.25 13.06 -17.06
N PRO A 186 5.13 12.38 -17.38
CA PRO A 186 5.00 11.62 -18.62
C PRO A 186 5.21 12.53 -19.83
N ALA A 187 5.87 12.02 -20.88
CA ALA A 187 6.13 12.78 -22.10
C ALA A 187 4.86 13.40 -22.72
N LYS A 188 3.68 12.79 -22.52
CA LYS A 188 2.39 13.30 -23.00
C LYS A 188 1.90 14.55 -22.25
N GLN A 189 2.24 14.75 -20.98
CA GLN A 189 1.79 15.90 -20.17
C GLN A 189 2.67 17.15 -20.35
N LEU A 190 3.89 16.98 -20.86
CA LEU A 190 4.75 18.08 -21.33
C LEU A 190 4.09 18.94 -22.43
N VAL A 191 2.99 18.48 -23.02
CA VAL A 191 2.32 19.13 -24.18
C VAL A 191 1.06 19.94 -23.80
N LEU A 192 0.54 19.83 -22.58
CA LEU A 192 -0.68 20.55 -22.21
C LEU A 192 -0.39 22.04 -21.93
N SER A 193 -1.20 22.93 -22.51
CA SER A 193 -1.23 24.34 -22.12
C SER A 193 -1.77 24.51 -20.69
N THR A 194 -1.55 25.67 -20.08
CA THR A 194 -2.05 25.98 -18.73
C THR A 194 -3.57 25.74 -18.61
N ASP A 195 -4.36 26.26 -19.54
CA ASP A 195 -5.82 26.08 -19.57
C ASP A 195 -6.24 24.60 -19.69
N GLN A 196 -5.48 23.81 -20.46
CA GLN A 196 -5.76 22.38 -20.62
C GLN A 196 -5.44 21.62 -19.33
N ARG A 197 -4.35 21.98 -18.64
CA ARG A 197 -4.01 21.40 -17.34
C ARG A 197 -5.08 21.70 -16.30
N GLU A 198 -5.55 22.95 -16.23
CA GLU A 198 -6.63 23.31 -15.29
C GLU A 198 -7.91 22.52 -15.56
N ARG A 199 -8.33 22.39 -16.83
CA ARG A 199 -9.52 21.60 -17.20
C ARG A 199 -9.38 20.12 -16.86
N GLU A 200 -8.22 19.52 -17.12
CA GLU A 200 -7.97 18.13 -16.74
C GLU A 200 -7.91 18.00 -15.21
N ALA A 201 -7.29 18.95 -14.50
CA ALA A 201 -7.24 18.95 -13.04
C ALA A 201 -8.64 18.99 -12.42
N GLU A 202 -9.54 19.83 -12.96
CA GLU A 202 -10.93 19.88 -12.53
C GLU A 202 -11.67 18.58 -12.81
N LYS A 203 -11.43 17.94 -13.96
CA LYS A 203 -12.01 16.63 -14.27
C LYS A 203 -11.53 15.57 -13.30
N LEU A 204 -10.22 15.53 -13.01
CA LEU A 204 -9.65 14.61 -12.04
C LEU A 204 -10.14 14.91 -10.61
N ALA A 205 -10.35 16.18 -10.25
CA ALA A 205 -10.95 16.55 -8.97
C ALA A 205 -12.39 16.01 -8.83
N ARG A 206 -13.20 16.08 -9.91
CA ARG A 206 -14.52 15.45 -9.94
C ARG A 206 -14.43 13.93 -9.83
N GLN A 207 -13.45 13.32 -10.51
CA GLN A 207 -13.23 11.87 -10.46
C GLN A 207 -12.80 11.39 -9.07
N LEU A 208 -11.93 12.15 -8.39
CA LEU A 208 -11.51 11.93 -7.00
C LEU A 208 -12.71 11.94 -6.04
N GLY A 209 -13.76 12.69 -6.37
CA GLY A 209 -15.00 12.80 -5.61
C GLY A 209 -16.10 11.79 -5.99
N LEU A 210 -15.87 10.83 -6.88
CA LEU A 210 -16.89 9.85 -7.26
C LEU A 210 -17.40 9.05 -6.06
N LYS A 211 -18.69 8.68 -6.08
CA LYS A 211 -19.37 7.95 -5.00
C LYS A 211 -19.32 6.44 -5.23
N HIS A 212 -19.65 5.68 -4.18
CA HIS A 212 -19.67 4.21 -4.14
C HIS A 212 -18.29 3.53 -4.20
N ASP A 213 -18.24 2.29 -3.73
CA ASP A 213 -16.99 1.54 -3.59
C ASP A 213 -16.42 1.09 -4.93
N SER A 214 -17.29 0.82 -5.91
CA SER A 214 -16.89 0.51 -7.28
C SER A 214 -16.06 1.61 -7.96
N ALA A 215 -16.14 2.85 -7.46
CA ALA A 215 -15.35 3.98 -7.96
C ALA A 215 -13.98 4.15 -7.26
N GLU A 216 -13.59 3.26 -6.34
CA GLU A 216 -12.29 3.32 -5.68
C GLU A 216 -11.10 3.32 -6.65
N PRO A 217 -11.05 2.47 -7.69
CA PRO A 217 -9.97 2.51 -8.67
C PRO A 217 -9.89 3.87 -9.38
N ALA A 218 -11.03 4.47 -9.73
CA ALA A 218 -11.09 5.77 -10.38
C ALA A 218 -10.62 6.90 -9.46
N ARG A 219 -10.96 6.88 -8.17
CA ARG A 219 -10.48 7.87 -7.19
C ARG A 219 -8.97 7.82 -7.02
N ILE A 220 -8.42 6.61 -6.87
CA ILE A 220 -6.97 6.42 -6.70
C ILE A 220 -6.23 6.84 -7.98
N GLY A 221 -6.69 6.38 -9.15
CA GLY A 221 -6.11 6.78 -10.43
C GLY A 221 -6.11 8.30 -10.63
N ALA A 222 -7.21 8.97 -10.25
CA ALA A 222 -7.31 10.43 -10.33
C ALA A 222 -6.26 11.13 -9.45
N ALA A 223 -6.00 10.61 -8.24
CA ALA A 223 -4.98 11.16 -7.35
C ALA A 223 -3.56 11.06 -7.94
N TYR A 224 -3.21 9.91 -8.53
CA TYR A 224 -1.93 9.70 -9.20
C TYR A 224 -1.78 10.56 -10.46
N ARG A 225 -2.85 10.71 -11.23
CA ARG A 225 -2.87 11.56 -12.42
C ARG A 225 -2.77 13.05 -12.08
N LEU A 226 -3.40 13.48 -10.97
CA LEU A 226 -3.22 14.83 -10.41
C LEU A 226 -1.76 15.06 -10.02
N ALA A 227 -1.12 14.09 -9.36
CA ALA A 227 0.28 14.20 -8.99
C ALA A 227 1.21 14.34 -10.21
N ALA A 228 0.87 13.67 -11.31
CA ALA A 228 1.64 13.73 -12.55
C ALA A 228 1.38 15.00 -13.40
N ILE A 229 0.31 15.75 -13.14
CA ILE A 229 -0.37 16.65 -14.11
C ILE A 229 0.48 17.73 -14.79
N GLY A 230 1.66 18.07 -14.28
CA GLY A 230 2.45 19.17 -14.83
C GLY A 230 2.66 20.35 -13.89
N ASP A 231 1.79 20.47 -12.87
CA ASP A 231 1.71 21.62 -11.98
C ASP A 231 1.49 21.16 -10.53
N SER A 232 2.59 21.04 -9.79
CA SER A 232 2.58 20.59 -8.40
C SER A 232 1.76 21.54 -7.50
N LYS A 233 1.73 22.85 -7.78
CA LYS A 233 0.97 23.80 -6.95
C LYS A 233 -0.53 23.57 -7.12
N LEU A 234 -0.98 23.38 -8.37
CA LEU A 234 -2.36 23.04 -8.67
C LEU A 234 -2.76 21.70 -8.07
N ALA A 235 -1.92 20.67 -8.23
CA ALA A 235 -2.14 19.35 -7.66
C ALA A 235 -2.27 19.41 -6.13
N VAL A 236 -1.31 20.05 -5.44
CA VAL A 236 -1.33 20.21 -3.98
C VAL A 236 -2.56 20.98 -3.51
N LYS A 237 -2.98 22.02 -4.23
CA LYS A 237 -4.20 22.76 -3.90
C LYS A 237 -5.43 21.84 -3.93
N ILE A 238 -5.64 21.09 -5.01
CA ILE A 238 -6.81 20.22 -5.19
C ILE A 238 -6.78 19.06 -4.19
N LEU A 239 -5.66 18.36 -4.09
CA LEU A 239 -5.50 17.22 -3.18
C LEU A 239 -5.56 17.67 -1.71
N GLY A 240 -4.98 18.82 -1.39
CA GLY A 240 -5.05 19.42 -0.06
C GLY A 240 -6.47 19.81 0.34
N GLN A 241 -7.29 20.30 -0.59
CA GLN A 241 -8.72 20.52 -0.35
C GLN A 241 -9.47 19.20 -0.10
N ALA A 242 -9.15 18.15 -0.88
CA ALA A 242 -9.77 16.84 -0.74
C ALA A 242 -9.44 16.14 0.59
N LEU A 243 -8.37 16.52 1.30
CA LEU A 243 -8.10 16.06 2.67
C LEU A 243 -9.17 16.48 3.68
N TYR A 244 -9.99 17.49 3.37
CA TYR A 244 -11.08 17.96 4.22
C TYR A 244 -12.46 17.41 3.80
N ASP A 245 -12.53 16.53 2.78
CA ASP A 245 -13.80 15.89 2.40
C ASP A 245 -14.31 15.01 3.55
N GLU A 246 -15.63 14.93 3.72
CA GLU A 246 -16.27 14.14 4.77
C GLU A 246 -16.05 12.62 4.59
N ARG A 247 -15.82 12.16 3.36
CA ARG A 247 -15.64 10.75 3.03
C ARG A 247 -14.17 10.32 3.15
N GLU A 248 -13.95 9.29 3.97
CA GLU A 248 -12.61 8.74 4.23
C GLU A 248 -11.89 8.27 2.96
N ASN A 249 -12.60 7.62 2.04
CA ASN A 249 -12.02 7.14 0.78
C ASN A 249 -11.49 8.28 -0.14
N VAL A 250 -12.09 9.47 -0.09
CA VAL A 250 -11.61 10.66 -0.81
C VAL A 250 -10.35 11.21 -0.15
N ARG A 251 -10.39 11.41 1.18
CA ARG A 251 -9.21 11.87 1.94
C ARG A 251 -8.01 10.93 1.75
N ARG A 252 -8.27 9.63 1.71
CA ARG A 252 -7.27 8.59 1.48
C ARG A 252 -6.65 8.68 0.10
N ALA A 253 -7.45 8.72 -0.96
CA ALA A 253 -6.95 8.89 -2.32
C ALA A 253 -6.13 10.19 -2.44
N ALA A 254 -6.60 11.29 -1.84
CA ALA A 254 -5.88 12.55 -1.81
C ALA A 254 -4.50 12.44 -1.13
N THR A 255 -4.39 11.67 -0.06
CA THR A 255 -3.11 11.40 0.63
C THR A 255 -2.13 10.68 -0.29
N TYR A 256 -2.59 9.70 -1.08
CA TYR A 256 -1.73 9.02 -2.07
C TYR A 256 -1.22 9.98 -3.14
N GLY A 257 -2.10 10.85 -3.63
CA GLY A 257 -1.71 11.89 -4.59
C GLY A 257 -0.65 12.83 -4.01
N LEU A 258 -0.79 13.27 -2.76
CA LEU A 258 0.17 14.17 -2.12
C LEU A 258 1.54 13.51 -1.93
N ILE A 259 1.57 12.25 -1.48
CA ILE A 259 2.82 11.46 -1.43
C ILE A 259 3.44 11.34 -2.83
N ALA A 260 2.60 11.22 -3.87
CA ALA A 260 3.06 11.11 -5.23
C ALA A 260 3.60 12.43 -5.81
N VAL A 261 3.12 13.58 -5.35
CA VAL A 261 3.68 14.89 -5.70
C VAL A 261 5.07 15.09 -5.10
N GLY A 262 5.29 14.60 -3.88
CA GLY A 262 6.53 14.80 -3.10
C GLY A 262 6.35 15.82 -1.99
#